data_AF-A0A660QQW1-F1
#
_entry.id   AF-A0A660QQW1-F1
#
_cell.length_a   1.000
_cell.length_b   1.000
_cell.length_c   1.000
_cell.angle_alpha   90.00
_cell.angle_beta   90.00
_cell.angle_gamma   90.00
#
_symmetry.space_group_name_H-M   'P 1'
#
loop_
_entity.id
_entity.type
_entity.pdbx_description
1 polymer ?
#
loop_
_entity_poly.entity_id
_entity_poly.type
_entity_poly.pdbx_seq_one_letter_code
_entity_poly.pdbx_strand_id
1 'polypeptide(L)'
;KPVYDSEILKSEIDPQIIIELIKKKAVGDILARFFNKDGNICESSLNNLILGIDMEDLKRIPLRICLCGGKKKVEGIIAASIKKYFNVLITDSMTAASILEKLREEGIR
;
A
#
# COMPACT_ATOMS: atom_id res chain seq x y z
N LYS A 1 12.15 0.50 -1.22
CA LYS A 1 10.74 0.85 -0.86
C LYS A 1 9.89 0.63 -2.09
N PRO A 2 8.64 0.14 -1.98
CA PRO A 2 7.88 -0.38 -3.13
C PRO A 2 7.77 0.59 -4.31
N VAL A 3 7.68 1.91 -4.06
CA VAL A 3 7.66 2.91 -5.14
C VAL A 3 9.02 3.07 -5.84
N TYR A 4 10.12 3.10 -5.10
CA TYR A 4 11.47 3.31 -5.65
C TYR A 4 12.04 2.07 -6.34
N ASP A 5 11.67 0.89 -5.85
CA ASP A 5 12.27 -0.38 -6.29
C ASP A 5 11.48 -1.03 -7.44
N SER A 6 10.34 -0.44 -7.85
CA SER A 6 9.47 -1.01 -8.88
C SER A 6 9.91 -0.56 -10.27
N GLU A 7 10.38 -1.51 -11.08
CA GLU A 7 10.74 -1.21 -12.47
C GLU A 7 9.53 -0.88 -13.35
N ILE A 8 8.37 -1.47 -13.06
CA ILE A 8 7.12 -1.15 -13.76
C ILE A 8 6.74 0.31 -13.52
N LEU A 9 6.85 0.80 -12.28
CA LEU A 9 6.50 2.21 -12.01
C LEU A 9 7.46 3.16 -12.73
N LYS A 10 8.74 2.80 -12.84
CA LYS A 10 9.72 3.63 -13.55
C LYS A 10 9.53 3.63 -15.07
N SER A 11 9.00 2.55 -15.67
CA SER A 11 8.76 2.48 -17.11
C SER A 11 7.42 3.09 -17.53
N GLU A 12 6.39 2.92 -16.71
CA GLU A 12 5.00 3.26 -17.09
C GLU A 12 4.52 4.62 -16.54
N ILE A 13 5.20 5.21 -15.56
CA ILE A 13 4.74 6.42 -14.88
C ILE A 13 5.76 7.56 -15.08
N ASP A 14 5.23 8.76 -15.34
CA ASP A 14 6.02 9.99 -15.42
C ASP A 14 6.94 10.13 -14.18
N PRO A 15 8.26 10.33 -14.36
CA PRO A 15 9.20 10.54 -13.26
C PRO A 15 8.78 11.61 -12.26
N GLN A 16 8.07 12.65 -12.70
CA GLN A 16 7.57 13.71 -11.83
C GLN A 16 6.51 13.20 -10.85
N ILE A 17 5.61 12.32 -11.30
CA ILE A 17 4.63 11.64 -10.45
C ILE A 17 5.35 10.78 -9.41
N ILE A 18 6.40 10.05 -9.81
CA ILE A 18 7.19 9.23 -8.89
C ILE A 18 7.81 10.10 -7.79
N ILE A 19 8.32 11.29 -8.14
CA ILE A 19 8.85 12.25 -7.16
C ILE A 19 7.76 12.72 -6.19
N GLU A 20 6.54 12.99 -6.65
CA GLU A 20 5.40 13.34 -5.78
C GLU A 20 5.12 12.22 -4.77
N LEU A 21 5.04 10.96 -5.23
CA LEU A 21 4.80 9.80 -4.38
C LEU A 21 5.91 9.58 -3.35
N ILE A 22 7.17 9.78 -3.73
CA ILE A 22 8.32 9.72 -2.82
C ILE A 22 8.23 10.80 -1.75
N LYS A 23 7.93 12.06 -2.14
CA LYS A 23 7.77 13.18 -1.20
C LYS A 23 6.65 12.93 -0.20
N LYS A 24 5.56 12.30 -0.64
CA LYS A 24 4.42 11.89 0.21
C LYS A 24 4.70 10.64 1.05
N LYS A 25 5.91 10.06 0.94
CA LYS A 25 6.35 8.87 1.67
C LYS A 25 5.43 7.67 1.46
N ALA A 26 5.04 7.43 0.21
CA ALA A 26 4.25 6.26 -0.15
C ALA A 26 4.96 4.96 0.26
N VAL A 27 4.23 4.07 0.92
CA VAL A 27 4.70 2.78 1.45
C VAL A 27 4.06 1.58 0.75
N GLY A 28 3.08 1.82 -0.12
CA GLY A 28 2.39 0.81 -0.91
C GLY A 28 1.28 1.44 -1.73
N ASP A 29 0.59 0.61 -2.51
CA ASP A 29 -0.58 0.98 -3.29
C ASP A 29 -1.61 -0.14 -3.32
N ILE A 30 -2.87 0.25 -3.56
CA ILE A 30 -3.97 -0.66 -3.90
C ILE A 30 -4.65 -0.06 -5.13
N LEU A 31 -4.74 -0.83 -6.22
CA LEU A 31 -5.35 -0.37 -7.48
C LEU A 31 -4.75 0.96 -7.96
N ALA A 32 -3.41 1.05 -7.95
CA ALA A 32 -2.63 2.24 -8.28
C ALA A 32 -2.87 3.47 -7.38
N ARG A 33 -3.66 3.35 -6.30
CA ARG A 33 -3.80 4.39 -5.29
C ARG A 33 -2.78 4.18 -4.19
N PHE A 34 -1.72 4.98 -4.25
CA PHE A 34 -0.64 4.94 -3.29
C PHE A 34 -1.06 5.52 -1.94
N PHE A 35 -0.53 4.96 -0.85
CA PHE A 35 -0.78 5.43 0.51
C PHE A 35 0.50 5.49 1.34
N ASN A 36 0.48 6.35 2.35
CA ASN A 36 1.58 6.52 3.30
C ASN A 36 1.49 5.53 4.48
N LYS A 37 2.45 5.58 5.41
CA LYS A 37 2.50 4.70 6.58
C LYS A 37 1.25 4.74 7.49
N ASP A 38 0.51 5.84 7.45
CA ASP A 38 -0.74 6.01 8.22
C ASP A 38 -1.95 5.48 7.42
N GLY A 39 -1.71 4.94 6.22
CA GLY A 39 -2.70 4.47 5.26
C GLY A 39 -3.44 5.57 4.51
N ASN A 40 -3.11 6.85 4.73
CA ASN A 40 -3.74 7.95 4.00
C ASN A 40 -3.27 7.95 2.54
N ILE A 41 -4.20 8.18 1.62
CA ILE A 41 -3.90 8.24 0.18
C ILE A 41 -2.93 9.41 -0.09
N CYS A 42 -1.86 9.12 -0.83
CA CYS A 42 -0.92 10.12 -1.28
C CYS A 42 -1.53 10.86 -2.47
N GLU A 43 -2.02 12.08 -2.24
CA GLU A 43 -2.44 12.96 -3.32
C GLU A 43 -1.28 13.24 -4.27
N SER A 44 -1.44 12.80 -5.52
CA SER A 44 -0.51 13.01 -6.63
C SER A 44 -1.29 13.22 -7.92
N SER A 45 -0.60 13.72 -8.95
CA SER A 45 -1.18 13.88 -10.29
C SER A 45 -1.62 12.55 -10.91
N LEU A 46 -1.10 11.40 -10.44
CA LEU A 46 -1.56 10.06 -10.84
C LEU A 46 -3.04 9.82 -10.53
N ASN A 47 -3.55 10.38 -9.44
CA ASN A 47 -4.93 10.16 -9.01
C ASN A 47 -5.96 10.60 -10.07
N ASN A 48 -5.62 11.60 -10.88
CA ASN A 48 -6.48 12.11 -11.95
C ASN A 48 -6.43 11.24 -13.23
N LEU A 49 -5.45 10.34 -13.33
CA LEU A 49 -5.24 9.47 -14.48
C LEU A 49 -5.86 8.08 -14.28
N ILE A 50 -6.19 7.72 -13.04
CA ILE A 50 -6.72 6.41 -12.70
C ILE A 50 -8.22 6.35 -12.99
N LEU A 51 -8.59 5.51 -13.95
CA LEU A 51 -9.97 5.06 -14.17
C LEU A 51 -10.20 3.74 -13.42
N GLY A 52 -10.78 3.81 -12.22
CA GLY A 52 -11.07 2.63 -11.40
C GLY A 52 -11.85 2.95 -10.13
N ILE A 53 -12.34 1.92 -9.44
CA ILE A 53 -13.12 2.03 -8.18
C ILE A 53 -12.40 2.88 -7.14
N ASP A 54 -13.06 3.85 -6.51
CA ASP A 54 -12.44 4.65 -5.45
C ASP A 54 -12.27 3.86 -4.13
N MET A 55 -11.59 4.45 -3.15
CA MET A 55 -11.27 3.76 -1.89
C MET A 55 -12.48 3.60 -0.98
N GLU A 56 -13.46 4.50 -1.08
CA GLU A 56 -14.70 4.49 -0.33
C GLU A 56 -15.60 3.35 -0.83
N ASP A 57 -15.74 3.21 -2.15
CA ASP A 57 -16.45 2.12 -2.81
C ASP A 57 -15.75 0.78 -2.58
N LEU A 58 -14.41 0.74 -2.66
CA LEU A 58 -13.65 -0.46 -2.31
C LEU A 58 -14.03 -0.94 -0.91
N LYS A 59 -14.10 -0.04 0.08
CA LYS A 59 -14.47 -0.39 1.47
C LYS A 59 -15.89 -0.91 1.63
N ARG A 60 -16.81 -0.57 0.72
CA ARG A 60 -18.20 -1.10 0.74
C ARG A 60 -18.28 -2.56 0.34
N ILE A 61 -17.30 -3.06 -0.41
CA ILE A 61 -17.26 -4.47 -0.82
C ILE A 61 -17.11 -5.35 0.43
N PRO A 62 -18.04 -6.30 0.71
CA PRO A 62 -18.00 -7.09 1.95
C PRO A 62 -16.75 -7.96 2.10
N LEU A 63 -16.21 -8.49 1.00
CA LEU A 63 -15.04 -9.36 0.99
C LEU A 63 -13.90 -8.71 0.20
N ARG A 64 -12.79 -8.40 0.88
CA ARG A 64 -11.62 -7.71 0.31
C ARG A 64 -10.38 -8.50 0.68
N ILE A 65 -9.92 -9.33 -0.26
CA ILE A 65 -8.77 -10.23 -0.07
C ILE A 65 -7.51 -9.54 -0.60
N CYS A 66 -6.55 -9.32 0.30
CA CYS A 66 -5.21 -8.88 -0.07
C CYS A 66 -4.29 -10.09 -0.19
N LEU A 67 -3.69 -10.29 -1.35
CA LEU A 67 -2.66 -11.30 -1.59
C LEU A 67 -1.31 -10.61 -1.76
N CYS A 68 -0.41 -10.76 -0.80
CA CYS A 68 0.93 -10.18 -0.91
C CYS A 68 1.92 -10.86 0.05
N GLY A 69 3.21 -10.75 -0.28
CA GLY A 69 4.32 -11.30 0.50
C GLY A 69 5.62 -10.55 0.23
N GLY A 70 6.59 -10.76 1.10
CA GLY A 70 7.92 -10.18 1.09
C GLY A 70 8.12 -9.08 2.15
N LYS A 71 9.30 -9.07 2.77
CA LYS A 71 9.72 -8.11 3.81
C LYS A 71 9.52 -6.64 3.40
N LYS A 72 9.70 -6.33 2.12
CA LYS A 72 9.52 -4.97 1.57
C LYS A 72 8.07 -4.46 1.61
N LYS A 73 7.08 -5.36 1.77
CA LYS A 73 5.65 -5.02 1.79
C LYS A 73 5.07 -4.87 3.19
N VAL A 74 5.82 -5.25 4.24
CA VAL A 74 5.33 -5.26 5.63
C VAL A 74 4.73 -3.91 6.06
N GLU A 75 5.43 -2.81 5.80
CA GLU A 75 4.95 -1.46 6.13
C GLU A 75 3.64 -1.12 5.40
N GLY A 76 3.55 -1.46 4.11
CA GLY A 76 2.33 -1.26 3.32
C GLY A 76 1.15 -2.12 3.78
N ILE A 77 1.41 -3.37 4.17
CA ILE A 77 0.38 -4.28 4.68
C ILE A 77 -0.22 -3.75 5.98
N ILE A 78 0.63 -3.30 6.91
CA ILE A 78 0.19 -2.73 8.19
C ILE A 78 -0.63 -1.45 7.95
N ALA A 79 -0.12 -0.52 7.12
CA ALA A 79 -0.82 0.72 6.81
C ALA A 79 -2.18 0.49 6.14
N ALA A 80 -2.28 -0.45 5.20
CA ALA A 80 -3.54 -0.80 4.54
C ALA A 80 -4.54 -1.49 5.49
N SER A 81 -4.04 -2.30 6.44
CA SER A 81 -4.84 -2.93 7.49
C SER A 81 -5.49 -1.88 8.40
N ILE A 82 -4.73 -0.87 8.85
CA ILE A 82 -5.21 0.22 9.72
C ILE A 82 -6.40 0.95 9.08
N LYS A 83 -6.36 1.18 7.77
CA LYS A 83 -7.45 1.82 7.01
C LYS A 83 -8.54 0.86 6.53
N LYS A 84 -8.44 -0.43 6.86
CA LYS A 84 -9.40 -1.50 6.50
C LYS A 84 -9.61 -1.65 5.00
N TYR A 85 -8.57 -1.37 4.19
CA TYR A 85 -8.65 -1.53 2.74
C TYR A 85 -8.83 -2.98 2.31
N PHE A 86 -8.38 -3.93 3.14
CA PHE A 86 -8.72 -5.33 3.06
C PHE A 86 -9.27 -5.83 4.40
N ASN A 87 -9.90 -7.00 4.40
CA ASN A 87 -10.33 -7.70 5.61
C ASN A 87 -9.88 -9.17 5.66
N VAL A 88 -9.29 -9.68 4.58
CA VAL A 88 -8.60 -10.97 4.54
C VAL A 88 -7.20 -10.73 3.99
N LEU A 89 -6.19 -11.26 4.66
CA LEU A 89 -4.80 -11.26 4.19
C LEU A 89 -4.38 -12.70 3.89
N ILE A 90 -3.86 -12.93 2.69
CA ILE A 90 -3.15 -14.15 2.31
C ILE A 90 -1.69 -13.75 2.09
N THR A 91 -0.80 -14.35 2.88
CA THR A 91 0.64 -14.05 2.87
C THR A 91 1.46 -15.29 3.22
N ASP A 92 2.78 -15.25 2.99
CA ASP A 92 3.71 -16.30 3.39
C ASP A 92 4.11 -16.20 4.87
N SER A 93 4.63 -17.29 5.43
CA SER A 93 4.98 -17.39 6.86
C SER A 93 6.07 -16.40 7.28
N MET A 94 7.04 -16.10 6.40
CA MET A 94 8.10 -15.14 6.70
C MET A 94 7.55 -13.73 6.81
N THR A 95 6.67 -13.34 5.89
CA THR A 95 6.01 -12.03 5.90
C THR A 95 5.08 -11.89 7.10
N ALA A 96 4.31 -12.92 7.43
CA ALA A 96 3.47 -12.95 8.63
C ALA A 96 4.31 -12.74 9.90
N ALA A 97 5.45 -13.43 10.04
CA ALA A 97 6.35 -13.26 11.17
C ALA A 97 6.91 -11.82 11.26
N SER A 98 7.34 -11.25 10.14
CA SER A 98 7.84 -9.86 10.10
C SER A 98 6.75 -8.83 10.43
N ILE A 99 5.49 -9.07 10.06
CA ILE A 99 4.37 -8.20 10.46
C ILE A 99 4.21 -8.22 11.99
N LEU A 100 4.20 -9.42 12.59
CA LEU A 100 4.04 -9.55 14.05
C LEU A 100 5.20 -8.93 14.83
N GLU A 101 6.43 -9.11 14.37
CA GLU A 101 7.61 -8.46 14.95
C GLU A 101 7.47 -6.94 14.91
N LYS A 102 7.13 -6.40 13.72
CA LYS A 102 6.98 -4.96 13.52
C LYS A 102 5.90 -4.33 14.40
N LEU A 103 4.75 -5.01 14.55
CA LEU A 103 3.66 -4.55 15.41
C LEU A 103 4.08 -4.52 16.89
N ARG A 104 4.84 -5.52 17.35
CA ARG A 104 5.37 -5.55 18.73
C ARG A 104 6.34 -4.41 19.00
N GLU A 105 7.22 -4.10 18.06
CA GLU A 105 8.16 -2.95 18.17
C GLU A 105 7.43 -1.61 18.30
N GLU A 106 6.31 -1.44 17.59
CA GLU A 106 5.52 -0.21 17.58
C GLU A 106 4.49 -0.15 18.73
N GLY A 107 4.41 -1.18 19.56
CA GLY A 107 3.44 -1.26 20.67
C GLY A 107 1.99 -1.40 20.21
N ILE A 108 1.77 -1.80 18.96
CA ILE A 108 0.45 -1.98 18.35
C ILE A 108 0.02 -3.43 18.61
N ARG A 109 -1.15 -3.60 19.26
CA ARG A 109 -1.76 -4.92 19.51
C ARG A 109 -2.76 -5.28 18.42
#